data_AF-A0AAN0IJG3-F1
#
_entry.id   AF-A0AAN0IJG3-F1
#
_cell.length_a   1.000
_cell.length_b   1.000
_cell.length_c   1.000
_cell.angle_alpha   90.00
_cell.angle_beta   90.00
_cell.angle_gamma   90.00
#
_symmetry.space_group_name_H-M   'P 1'
#
loop_
_entity.id
_entity.type
_entity.pdbx_description
1 polymer ?
#
loop_
_entity_poly.entity_id
_entity_poly.type
_entity_poly.pdbx_seq_one_letter_code
_entity_poly.pdbx_strand_id
1 'polypeptide(L)'
;MSKKSVLVVVGTTKFEDLIKAVSEKRFQKLLFSKGYTHLSIQIGHGEYTPADSESGSGREEGLIVDWFRFKPTLANDMTEASLIISHGGSGTIFESLSLRKALVVVINETLMNNHQTELASRLAKDGHLVYTFS
;
A
#
# COMPACT_ATOMS: atom_id res chain seq x y z
N MET A 1 4.17 -2.89 -22.69
CA MET A 1 4.51 -3.46 -21.37
C MET A 1 3.21 -3.91 -20.71
N SER A 2 3.20 -5.05 -20.03
CA SER A 2 2.02 -5.49 -19.27
C SER A 2 1.83 -4.60 -18.03
N LYS A 3 0.57 -4.29 -17.67
CA LYS A 3 0.25 -3.51 -16.47
C LYS A 3 0.72 -4.28 -15.24
N LYS A 4 1.66 -3.69 -14.49
CA LYS A 4 2.13 -4.19 -13.19
C LYS A 4 1.89 -3.12 -12.14
N SER A 5 0.91 -3.34 -11.28
CA SER A 5 0.37 -2.35 -10.34
C SER A 5 0.74 -2.65 -8.89
N VAL A 6 0.93 -1.58 -8.13
CA VAL A 6 1.08 -1.61 -6.67
C VAL A 6 -0.12 -0.91 -6.05
N LEU A 7 -0.74 -1.55 -5.07
CA LEU A 7 -1.81 -0.96 -4.27
C LEU A 7 -1.31 -0.71 -2.85
N VAL A 8 -1.39 0.53 -2.36
CA VAL A 8 -1.09 0.89 -0.97
C VAL A 8 -2.41 1.12 -0.24
N VAL A 9 -2.59 0.50 0.94
CA VAL A 9 -3.84 0.57 1.72
C VAL A 9 -3.55 0.84 3.20
N VAL A 10 -4.05 1.95 3.73
CA VAL A 10 -3.96 2.31 5.16
C VAL A 10 -5.28 2.13 5.91
N GLY A 11 -6.32 1.73 5.21
CA GLY A 11 -7.67 1.56 5.75
C GLY A 11 -8.25 2.90 6.21
N THR A 12 -8.93 2.88 7.36
CA THR A 12 -9.55 4.08 7.95
C THR A 12 -8.59 4.88 8.82
N THR A 13 -7.41 4.31 9.14
CA THR A 13 -6.44 4.89 10.07
C THR A 13 -5.71 6.09 9.49
N LYS A 14 -5.25 6.99 10.36
CA LYS A 14 -4.31 8.06 9.98
C LYS A 14 -2.91 7.46 9.98
N PHE A 15 -2.33 7.29 8.81
CA PHE A 15 -0.94 6.82 8.67
C PHE A 15 -0.18 7.65 7.65
N GLU A 16 0.04 8.92 8.00
CA GLU A 16 0.65 9.87 7.09
C GLU A 16 2.09 9.51 6.75
N ASP A 17 2.82 8.88 7.65
CA ASP A 17 4.23 8.53 7.43
C ASP A 17 4.37 7.54 6.27
N LEU A 18 3.52 6.50 6.22
CA LEU A 18 3.46 5.60 5.08
C LEU A 18 3.03 6.34 3.80
N ILE A 19 2.01 7.19 3.87
CA ILE A 19 1.56 7.93 2.68
C ILE A 19 2.67 8.85 2.15
N LYS A 20 3.39 9.56 3.03
CA LYS A 20 4.54 10.41 2.68
C LYS A 20 5.64 9.56 2.04
N ALA A 21 6.04 8.46 2.68
CA ALA A 21 7.09 7.57 2.19
C ALA A 21 6.80 7.02 0.78
N VAL A 22 5.56 6.57 0.51
CA VAL A 22 5.20 6.08 -0.84
C VAL A 22 4.98 7.21 -1.86
N SER A 23 4.75 8.44 -1.40
CA SER A 23 4.65 9.62 -2.25
C SER A 23 6.03 10.20 -2.60
N GLU A 24 7.10 9.79 -1.94
CA GLU A 24 8.44 10.25 -2.27
C GLU A 24 8.88 9.78 -3.65
N LYS A 25 9.48 10.70 -4.42
CA LYS A 25 10.03 10.41 -5.75
C LYS A 25 11.01 9.25 -5.72
N ARG A 26 11.82 9.11 -4.66
CA ARG A 26 12.77 8.01 -4.51
C ARG A 26 12.07 6.65 -4.52
N PHE A 27 10.94 6.52 -3.83
CA PHE A 27 10.16 5.30 -3.80
C PHE A 27 9.50 5.01 -5.15
N GLN A 28 8.91 6.02 -5.78
CA GLN A 28 8.28 5.90 -7.10
C GLN A 28 9.29 5.47 -8.18
N LYS A 29 10.50 6.06 -8.17
CA LYS A 29 11.60 5.66 -9.05
C LYS A 29 12.04 4.22 -8.81
N LEU A 30 12.13 3.80 -7.54
CA LEU A 30 12.44 2.42 -7.19
C LEU A 30 11.39 1.46 -7.77
N LEU A 31 10.10 1.76 -7.59
CA LEU A 31 9.01 0.95 -8.17
C LEU A 31 9.11 0.85 -9.69
N PHE A 32 9.32 1.98 -10.36
CA PHE A 32 9.48 2.00 -11.81
C PHE A 32 10.68 1.17 -12.28
N SER A 33 11.83 1.29 -11.61
CA SER A 33 13.04 0.48 -11.89
C SER A 33 12.82 -1.03 -11.72
N LYS A 34 11.85 -1.44 -10.88
CA LYS A 34 11.44 -2.83 -10.67
C LYS A 34 10.36 -3.30 -11.67
N GLY A 35 10.03 -2.45 -12.64
CA GLY A 35 9.07 -2.73 -13.72
C GLY A 35 7.61 -2.49 -13.33
N TYR A 36 7.33 -1.80 -12.23
CA TYR A 36 5.97 -1.37 -11.91
C TYR A 36 5.61 -0.13 -12.73
N THR A 37 4.34 -0.06 -13.13
CA THR A 37 3.83 0.96 -14.06
C THR A 37 2.73 1.80 -13.45
N HIS A 38 2.07 1.30 -12.40
CA HIS A 38 0.98 1.96 -11.73
C HIS A 38 1.15 1.83 -10.21
N LEU A 39 0.92 2.93 -9.50
CA LEU A 39 0.87 3.00 -8.05
C LEU A 39 -0.47 3.62 -7.66
N SER A 40 -1.32 2.87 -6.96
CA SER A 40 -2.59 3.36 -6.45
C SER A 40 -2.52 3.44 -4.93
N ILE A 41 -2.78 4.62 -4.37
CA ILE A 41 -2.62 4.90 -2.95
C ILE A 41 -4.00 5.16 -2.33
N GLN A 42 -4.46 4.25 -1.49
CA GLN A 42 -5.62 4.48 -0.64
C GLN A 42 -5.17 5.21 0.62
N ILE A 43 -5.61 6.45 0.79
CA ILE A 43 -5.33 7.28 1.96
C ILE A 43 -6.51 7.28 2.94
N GLY A 44 -6.23 7.30 4.25
CA GLY A 44 -7.27 7.31 5.28
C GLY A 44 -7.79 8.72 5.60
N HIS A 45 -8.18 8.94 6.86
CA HIS A 45 -8.64 10.24 7.38
C HIS A 45 -7.50 11.22 7.68
N GLY A 46 -6.31 11.00 7.14
CA GLY A 46 -5.17 11.91 7.27
C GLY A 46 -5.39 13.20 6.48
N GLU A 47 -4.67 14.25 6.85
CA GLU A 47 -4.73 15.55 6.16
C GLU A 47 -3.76 15.57 4.97
N TYR A 48 -2.66 14.83 5.07
CA TYR A 48 -1.70 14.71 3.98
C TYR A 48 -2.32 14.09 2.71
N THR A 49 -2.13 14.79 1.60
CA THR A 49 -2.45 14.32 0.25
C THR A 49 -1.18 14.36 -0.61
N PRO A 50 -0.93 13.36 -1.47
CA PRO A 50 0.18 13.42 -2.43
C PRO A 50 0.06 14.67 -3.31
N ALA A 51 1.03 15.58 -3.19
CA ALA A 51 0.93 16.96 -3.69
C ALA A 51 0.99 17.11 -5.23
N ASP A 52 1.51 16.11 -5.94
CA ASP A 52 1.68 16.18 -7.41
C ASP A 52 0.39 15.85 -8.18
N SER A 53 -0.75 15.71 -7.51
CA SER A 53 -2.03 15.45 -8.16
C SER A 53 -3.18 16.19 -7.48
N GLU A 54 -3.34 17.49 -7.78
CA GLU A 54 -4.60 18.19 -7.52
C GLU A 54 -5.80 17.53 -8.27
N SER A 55 -5.51 16.65 -9.24
CA SER A 55 -6.50 15.86 -10.01
C SER A 55 -6.46 14.34 -9.73
N GLY A 56 -5.78 13.89 -8.67
CA GLY A 56 -5.77 12.47 -8.27
C GLY A 56 -5.03 11.49 -9.20
N SER A 57 -4.43 11.97 -10.28
CA SER A 57 -3.51 11.22 -11.16
C SER A 57 -2.31 12.08 -11.57
N GLY A 58 -1.11 11.53 -11.45
CA GLY A 58 0.16 12.15 -11.85
C GLY A 58 1.08 11.15 -12.54
N ARG A 59 1.98 11.61 -13.42
CA ARG A 59 2.93 10.74 -14.12
C ARG A 59 4.35 11.13 -13.77
N GLU A 60 5.03 10.29 -12.99
CA GLU A 60 6.40 10.51 -12.57
C GLU A 60 7.31 9.49 -13.25
N GLU A 61 8.21 9.95 -14.13
CA GLU A 61 9.20 9.12 -14.84
C GLU A 61 8.63 7.85 -15.52
N GLY A 62 7.35 7.88 -15.92
CA GLY A 62 6.67 6.76 -16.58
C GLY A 62 5.83 5.88 -15.64
N LEU A 63 5.88 6.10 -14.33
CA LEU A 63 4.96 5.54 -13.34
C LEU A 63 3.69 6.41 -13.27
N ILE A 64 2.53 5.77 -13.40
CA ILE A 64 1.23 6.42 -13.15
C ILE A 64 0.94 6.30 -11.67
N VAL A 65 0.73 7.43 -11.00
CA VAL A 65 0.45 7.50 -9.56
C VAL A 65 -0.95 8.07 -9.38
N ASP A 66 -1.82 7.28 -8.76
CA ASP A 66 -3.18 7.66 -8.43
C ASP A 66 -3.42 7.54 -6.92
N TRP A 67 -4.32 8.35 -6.37
CA TRP A 67 -4.76 8.19 -4.99
C TRP A 67 -6.26 8.39 -4.81
N PHE A 68 -6.81 7.79 -3.76
CA PHE A 68 -8.20 7.91 -3.39
C PHE A 68 -8.38 7.73 -1.87
N ARG A 69 -9.47 8.26 -1.31
CA ARG A 69 -9.77 8.09 0.12
C ARG A 69 -10.54 6.81 0.41
N PHE A 70 -11.79 6.79 -0.01
CA PHE A 70 -12.70 5.68 0.20
C PHE A 70 -13.28 5.21 -1.13
N LYS A 71 -13.36 3.89 -1.27
CA LYS A 71 -14.17 3.19 -2.27
C LYS A 71 -15.12 2.24 -1.52
N PRO A 72 -16.33 1.98 -2.06
CA PRO A 72 -17.25 1.00 -1.47
C PRO A 72 -16.64 -0.41 -1.36
N THR A 73 -15.72 -0.74 -2.27
CA THR A 73 -14.97 -1.99 -2.27
C THR A 73 -13.58 -1.78 -2.85
N LEU A 74 -12.61 -2.56 -2.35
CA LEU A 74 -11.25 -2.65 -2.88
C LEU A 74 -11.00 -3.96 -3.66
N ALA A 75 -12.00 -4.82 -3.81
CA ALA A 75 -11.82 -6.16 -4.36
C ALA A 75 -11.19 -6.15 -5.75
N ASN A 76 -11.64 -5.24 -6.63
CA ASN A 76 -11.05 -5.09 -7.97
C ASN A 76 -9.63 -4.52 -7.92
N ASP A 77 -9.39 -3.49 -7.10
CA ASP A 77 -8.05 -2.91 -6.93
C ASP A 77 -7.05 -3.96 -6.44
N MET A 78 -7.45 -4.79 -5.46
CA MET A 78 -6.63 -5.87 -4.92
C MET A 78 -6.43 -7.00 -5.93
N THR A 79 -7.47 -7.33 -6.70
CA THR A 79 -7.40 -8.37 -7.75
C THR A 79 -6.50 -7.96 -8.90
N GLU A 80 -6.50 -6.68 -9.29
CA GLU A 80 -5.60 -6.17 -10.32
C GLU A 80 -4.17 -5.94 -9.80
N ALA A 81 -4.00 -5.68 -8.50
CA ALA A 81 -2.70 -5.46 -7.91
C ALA A 81 -1.76 -6.66 -8.09
N SER A 82 -0.53 -6.36 -8.50
CA SER A 82 0.58 -7.33 -8.50
C SER A 82 1.29 -7.36 -7.14
N LEU A 83 1.22 -6.27 -6.39
CA LEU A 83 1.77 -6.10 -5.05
C LEU A 83 0.82 -5.26 -4.21
N ILE A 84 0.56 -5.68 -2.98
CA ILE A 84 -0.22 -4.93 -2.00
C ILE A 84 0.70 -4.53 -0.85
N ILE A 85 0.66 -3.26 -0.47
CA ILE A 85 1.36 -2.70 0.70
C ILE A 85 0.28 -2.25 1.68
N SER A 86 0.22 -2.83 2.88
CA SER A 86 -0.86 -2.58 3.83
C SER A 86 -0.34 -2.22 5.22
N HIS A 87 -1.02 -1.28 5.89
CA HIS A 87 -0.75 -0.93 7.30
C HIS A 87 -1.12 -2.04 8.31
N GLY A 88 -1.73 -3.14 7.88
CA GLY A 88 -1.99 -4.27 8.77
C GLY A 88 -3.32 -4.21 9.53
N GLY A 89 -4.34 -3.64 8.92
CA GLY A 89 -5.71 -4.03 9.24
C GLY A 89 -5.90 -5.52 8.92
N SER A 90 -6.38 -6.31 9.89
CA SER A 90 -6.55 -7.77 9.73
C SER A 90 -7.41 -8.13 8.51
N GLY A 91 -8.47 -7.36 8.23
CA GLY A 91 -9.32 -7.56 7.05
C GLY A 91 -8.55 -7.50 5.73
N THR A 92 -7.75 -6.44 5.52
CA THR A 92 -6.96 -6.28 4.29
C THR A 92 -5.85 -7.33 4.17
N ILE A 93 -5.25 -7.75 5.29
CA ILE A 93 -4.28 -8.86 5.31
C ILE A 93 -4.95 -10.14 4.81
N PHE A 94 -6.06 -10.55 5.43
CA PHE A 94 -6.73 -11.81 5.08
C PHE A 94 -7.27 -11.80 3.65
N GLU A 95 -7.80 -10.68 3.18
CA GLU A 95 -8.27 -10.52 1.80
C GLU A 95 -7.11 -10.58 0.79
N SER A 96 -5.95 -10.00 1.11
CA SER A 96 -4.75 -10.10 0.24
C SER A 96 -4.23 -11.54 0.16
N LEU A 97 -4.24 -12.25 1.30
CA LEU A 97 -3.81 -13.64 1.38
C LEU A 97 -4.76 -14.59 0.64
N SER A 98 -6.08 -14.38 0.75
CA SER A 98 -7.07 -15.20 0.03
C SER A 98 -6.93 -15.06 -1.48
N LEU A 99 -6.58 -13.87 -1.96
CA LEU A 99 -6.27 -13.56 -3.35
C LEU A 99 -4.86 -14.00 -3.79
N ARG A 100 -4.06 -14.61 -2.89
CA ARG A 100 -2.67 -15.05 -3.10
C ARG A 100 -1.78 -13.93 -3.67
N LYS A 101 -1.97 -12.71 -3.19
CA LYS A 101 -1.21 -11.55 -3.63
C LYS A 101 0.10 -11.44 -2.87
N ALA A 102 1.13 -10.92 -3.55
CA ALA A 102 2.33 -10.48 -2.86
C ALA A 102 1.95 -9.35 -1.89
N LEU A 103 2.23 -9.54 -0.61
CA LEU A 103 1.82 -8.65 0.46
C LEU A 103 3.04 -8.18 1.26
N VAL A 104 3.14 -6.86 1.40
CA VAL A 104 4.05 -6.19 2.33
C VAL A 104 3.22 -5.52 3.42
N VAL A 105 3.47 -5.85 4.67
CA VAL A 105 2.79 -5.23 5.82
C VAL A 105 3.72 -4.18 6.42
N VAL A 106 3.26 -2.93 6.49
CA VAL A 106 3.99 -1.83 7.14
C VAL A 106 3.37 -1.57 8.49
N ILE A 107 4.10 -1.81 9.56
CA ILE A 107 3.62 -1.64 10.93
C ILE A 107 3.88 -0.19 11.34
N ASN A 108 2.85 0.49 11.83
CA ASN A 108 3.02 1.83 12.43
C ASN A 108 3.47 1.71 13.88
N GLU A 109 4.67 2.22 14.16
CA GLU A 109 5.25 2.24 15.51
C GLU A 109 4.56 3.23 16.45
N THR A 110 3.90 4.27 15.92
CA THR A 110 3.26 5.33 16.74
C THR A 110 1.89 4.95 17.29
N LEU A 111 1.16 4.05 16.61
CA LEU A 111 -0.19 3.60 17.00
C LEU A 111 -0.17 2.18 17.63
N MET A 112 1.01 1.72 18.05
CA MET A 112 1.32 0.32 18.30
C MET A 112 0.30 -0.38 19.22
N ASN A 113 -0.48 -1.28 18.61
CA ASN A 113 -1.15 -2.38 19.32
C ASN A 113 -0.37 -3.66 19.00
N ASN A 114 0.28 -4.24 20.02
CA ASN A 114 1.16 -5.43 19.90
C ASN A 114 0.58 -6.61 19.10
N HIS A 115 -0.76 -6.69 19.03
CA HIS A 115 -1.47 -7.73 18.29
C HIS A 115 -1.20 -7.73 16.78
N GLN A 116 -0.94 -6.58 16.14
CA GLN A 116 -0.67 -6.55 14.70
C GLN A 116 0.72 -7.10 14.38
N THR A 117 1.71 -6.78 15.20
CA THR A 117 3.09 -7.28 15.06
C THR A 117 3.14 -8.80 15.23
N GLU A 118 2.39 -9.35 16.19
CA GLU A 118 2.32 -10.80 16.41
C GLU A 118 1.73 -11.52 15.19
N LEU A 119 0.62 -11.00 14.64
CA LEU A 119 -0.01 -11.55 13.43
C LEU A 119 0.94 -11.49 12.23
N ALA A 120 1.55 -10.33 11.98
CA ALA A 120 2.49 -10.15 10.86
C ALA A 120 3.71 -11.06 11.00
N SER A 121 4.27 -11.19 12.21
CA SER A 121 5.41 -12.07 12.49
C SER A 121 5.07 -13.53 12.22
N ARG A 122 3.87 -13.98 12.63
CA ARG A 122 3.45 -15.37 12.39
C ARG A 122 3.30 -15.67 10.90
N LEU A 123 2.59 -14.82 10.17
CA LEU A 123 2.36 -14.99 8.74
C LEU A 123 3.65 -14.90 7.93
N ALA A 124 4.60 -14.07 8.36
CA ALA A 124 5.92 -13.99 7.72
C ALA A 124 6.74 -15.27 7.95
N LYS A 125 6.70 -15.87 9.15
CA LYS A 125 7.35 -17.16 9.43
C LYS A 125 6.79 -18.27 8.54
N ASP A 126 5.49 -18.22 8.26
CA ASP A 126 4.81 -19.18 7.39
C ASP A 126 4.97 -18.85 5.89
N GLY A 127 5.75 -17.81 5.54
CA GLY A 127 6.10 -17.45 4.16
C GLY A 127 4.99 -16.73 3.39
N HIS A 128 3.97 -16.24 4.08
CA HIS A 128 2.79 -15.64 3.45
C HIS A 128 2.94 -14.14 3.17
N LEU A 129 3.79 -13.42 3.90
CA LEU A 129 4.03 -11.99 3.72
C LEU A 129 5.43 -11.56 4.16
N VAL A 130 5.83 -10.35 3.77
CA VAL A 130 6.98 -9.64 4.36
C VAL A 130 6.45 -8.46 5.16
N TYR A 131 7.06 -8.14 6.30
CA TYR A 131 6.71 -6.95 7.06
C TYR A 131 7.90 -6.04 7.31
N THR A 132 7.62 -4.75 7.47
CA THR A 132 8.59 -3.70 7.83
C THR A 132 7.93 -2.69 8.75
N PHE A 133 8.74 -1.84 9.38
CA PHE A 133 8.29 -0.69 10.17
C PHE A 133 8.36 0.58 9.32
N SER A 134 7.57 1.59 9.67
CA SER A 134 7.55 2.90 8.99
C SER A 134 8.38 3.94 9.72
#